data_AF-A0A519SRC6-F1
#
_entry.id   AF-A0A519SRC6-F1
#
_cell.length_a   1.000
_cell.length_b   1.000
_cell.length_c   1.000
_cell.angle_alpha   90.00
_cell.angle_beta   90.00
_cell.angle_gamma   90.00
#
_symmetry.space_group_name_H-M   'P 1'
#
loop_
_entity.id
_entity.type
_entity.pdbx_description
1 polymer ?
#
loop_
_entity_poly.entity_id
_entity_poly.type
_entity_poly.pdbx_seq_one_letter_code
_entity_poly.pdbx_strand_id
1 'polypeptide(L)' 'KLYASQVAMDTTIEAVQIHGGYGYVKEYHVERMMRDAKITQIYEGTSEIQKIVISRTLVK' A
#
# COMPACT_ATOMS: atom_id res chain seq x y z
N LYS A 1 -5.89 -2.04 -9.66
CA LYS A 1 -4.54 -1.89 -9.06
C LYS A 1 -4.47 -0.72 -8.09
N LEU A 2 -4.63 0.54 -8.54
CA LEU A 2 -4.53 1.76 -7.70
C LEU A 2 -5.25 1.66 -6.35
N TYR A 3 -6.54 1.31 -6.37
CA TYR A 3 -7.35 1.20 -5.16
C TYR A 3 -6.83 0.12 -4.20
N ALA A 4 -6.56 -1.09 -4.71
CA ALA A 4 -6.05 -2.20 -3.90
C ALA A 4 -4.69 -1.88 -3.25
N SER A 5 -3.76 -1.24 -3.98
CA SER A 5 -2.47 -0.84 -3.41
C SER A 5 -2.59 0.26 -2.34
N GLN A 6 -3.59 1.13 -2.45
CA GLN A 6 -3.88 2.15 -1.44
C GLN A 6 -4.44 1.48 -0.17
N VAL A 7 -5.46 0.63 -0.32
CA VAL A 7 -6.06 -0.12 0.78
C VAL A 7 -5.03 -0.99 1.50
N ALA A 8 -4.13 -1.64 0.76
CA ALA A 8 -3.07 -2.47 1.34
C ALA A 8 -2.14 -1.63 2.24
N MET A 9 -1.73 -0.45 1.79
CA MET A 9 -0.88 0.44 2.59
C MET A 9 -1.62 0.94 3.84
N ASP A 10 -2.85 1.43 3.68
CA ASP A 10 -3.64 1.99 4.79
C ASP A 10 -3.92 0.93 5.87
N THR A 11 -4.34 -0.26 5.44
CA THR A 11 -4.63 -1.39 6.34
C THR A 11 -3.39 -1.85 7.08
N THR A 12 -2.24 -1.96 6.40
CA THR A 12 -1.01 -2.45 7.04
C THR A 12 -0.41 -1.43 8.01
N ILE A 13 -0.55 -0.13 7.75
CA ILE A 13 -0.19 0.92 8.72
C ILE A 13 -1.07 0.81 9.97
N GLU A 14 -2.38 0.71 9.80
CA GLU A 14 -3.30 0.58 10.93
C GLU A 14 -3.06 -0.70 11.73
N ALA A 15 -2.75 -1.81 11.04
CA ALA A 15 -2.38 -3.06 11.69
C ALA A 15 -1.13 -2.91 12.57
N VAL A 16 -0.07 -2.24 12.09
CA VAL A 16 1.12 -1.94 12.90
C VAL A 16 0.72 -1.11 14.13
N GLN A 17 -0.11 -0.07 13.94
CA GLN A 17 -0.56 0.81 15.02
C GLN A 17 -1.34 0.05 16.11
N ILE A 18 -2.24 -0.88 15.72
CA ILE A 18 -3.01 -1.71 16.66
C ILE A 18 -2.10 -2.60 17.51
N HIS A 19 -1.00 -3.10 16.94
CA HIS A 19 -0.02 -3.91 17.67
C HIS A 19 0.92 -3.06 18.56
N GLY A 20 0.84 -1.73 18.49
CA GLY A 20 1.69 -0.83 19.26
C GLY A 20 3.18 -1.06 19.00
N GLY A 21 4.02 -0.98 20.03
CA GLY A 21 5.46 -1.19 19.90
C GLY A 21 5.83 -2.58 19.36
N TYR A 22 5.02 -3.61 19.68
CA TYR A 22 5.22 -4.96 19.15
C TYR A 22 4.97 -5.05 17.64
N GLY A 23 4.15 -4.15 17.08
CA GLY A 23 3.93 -4.07 15.64
C GLY A 23 5.12 -3.60 14.83
N TYR A 24 6.14 -3.02 15.49
CA TYR A 24 7.32 -2.45 14.85
C TYR A 24 8.57 -3.35 14.95
N VAL A 25 8.50 -4.41 15.76
CA VAL A 25 9.60 -5.38 15.94
C VAL A 25 9.44 -6.57 15.01
N LYS A 26 10.56 -7.18 14.58
CA LYS A 26 10.58 -8.20 13.52
C LYS A 26 10.00 -9.55 13.94
N GLU A 27 9.78 -9.75 15.23
CA GLU A 27 9.13 -10.93 15.81
C GLU A 27 7.66 -11.04 15.37
N TYR A 28 7.02 -9.91 15.03
CA TYR A 28 5.65 -9.88 14.52
C TYR A 28 5.64 -9.59 13.02
N HIS A 29 4.85 -10.36 12.26
CA HIS A 29 4.84 -10.26 10.79
C HIS A 29 4.29 -8.95 10.23
N VAL A 30 3.58 -8.17 11.04
CA VAL A 30 2.84 -6.98 10.59
C VAL A 30 3.78 -5.87 10.06
N GLU A 31 4.98 -5.72 10.61
CA GLU A 31 5.99 -4.77 10.09
C GLU A 31 6.43 -5.16 8.67
N ARG A 32 6.62 -6.46 8.43
CA ARG A 32 7.01 -6.98 7.12
C ARG A 32 5.91 -6.74 6.09
N MET A 33 4.66 -7.02 6.48
CA MET A 33 3.51 -6.78 5.62
C MET A 33 3.37 -5.30 5.25
N MET A 34 3.62 -4.37 6.17
CA MET A 34 3.63 -2.93 5.89
C MET A 34 4.72 -2.55 4.86
N ARG A 35 5.94 -3.07 5.02
CA ARG A 35 7.02 -2.84 4.06
C ARG A 35 6.68 -3.41 2.68
N ASP A 36 6.15 -4.62 2.64
CA ASP A 36 5.77 -5.29 1.40
C ASP A 36 4.61 -4.57 0.71
N ALA A 37 3.64 -4.04 1.46
CA ALA A 37 2.53 -3.25 0.87
C ALA A 37 3.02 -2.02 0.11
N LYS A 38 4.14 -1.41 0.51
CA LYS A 38 4.65 -0.19 -0.14
C LYS A 38 5.06 -0.42 -1.59
N ILE A 39 5.64 -1.58 -1.93
CA ILE A 39 6.08 -1.89 -3.30
C ILE A 39 4.91 -1.86 -4.28
N THR A 40 3.70 -2.19 -3.82
CA THR A 40 2.49 -2.27 -4.65
C THR A 40 2.08 -0.91 -5.21
N GLN A 41 2.51 0.19 -4.59
CA GLN A 41 2.27 1.56 -5.08
C GLN A 41 3.30 2.00 -6.14
N ILE A 42 4.39 1.25 -6.33
CA ILE A 42 5.54 1.65 -7.17
C ILE A 42 5.71 0.71 -8.38
N TYR A 43 5.73 -0.59 -8.12
CA TYR A 43 5.93 -1.60 -9.17
C TYR A 43 4.73 -1.68 -10.13
N GLU A 44 4.97 -2.13 -11.37
CA GLU A 44 3.95 -2.23 -12.43
C GLU A 44 3.16 -0.93 -12.65
N GLY A 45 3.88 0.19 -12.62
CA GLY A 45 3.34 1.53 -12.78
C GLY A 45 2.92 2.12 -11.44
N THR A 46 3.47 3.30 -11.12
CA THR A 46 3.19 3.99 -9.86
C THR A 46 1.72 4.39 -9.74
N SER A 47 1.29 4.72 -8.53
CA SER A 47 -0.06 5.25 -8.27
C SER A 47 -0.42 6.43 -9.19
N GLU A 48 0.53 7.30 -9.48
CA GLU A 48 0.36 8.46 -10.37
C GLU A 48 0.17 8.04 -11.82
N ILE A 49 0.95 7.07 -12.30
CA ILE A 49 0.78 6.49 -13.64
C ILE A 49 -0.60 5.86 -13.78
N GLN A 50 -1.06 5.12 -12.77
CA GLN A 50 -2.40 4.53 -12.77
C GLN A 50 -3.50 5.61 -12.84
N LYS A 51 -3.36 6.71 -12.09
CA LYS A 51 -4.29 7.85 -12.17
C LYS A 51 -4.31 8.46 -13.58
N ILE A 52 -3.15 8.68 -14.20
CA ILE A 52 -3.07 9.21 -15.57
C ILE A 52 -3.78 8.30 -16.57
N VAL A 53 -3.55 6.99 -16.50
CA VAL A 53 -4.20 6.01 -17.38
C VAL A 53 -5.72 6.03 -17.19
N ILE A 54 -6.20 6.00 -15.94
CA ILE A 54 -7.63 6.07 -15.63
C ILE A 54 -8.25 7.36 -16.16
N SER A 55 -7.63 8.52 -15.91
CA SER A 55 -8.11 9.82 -16.39
C SER A 55 -8.21 9.86 -17.91
N ARG A 56 -7.23 9.29 -18.64
CA ARG A 56 -7.27 9.20 -20.11
C ARG A 56 -8.42 8.32 -20.61
N THR A 57 -8.79 7.29 -19.86
CA THR A 57 -9.94 6.43 -20.21
C THR A 57 -11.27 7.11 -19.96
N LEU A 58 -11.35 8.05 -18.99
CA LEU A 58 -12.59 8.76 -18.65
C LEU A 58 -12.87 9.98 -19.54
N VAL A 59 -11.84 10.61 -20.11
CA VAL A 59 -11.95 11.82 -20.96
C VAL A 59 -12.08 11.46 -22.45
N LYS A 60 -12.05 10.16 -22.78
CA LYS A 60 -12.34 9.63 -24.12
C LYS A 60 -13.83 9.37 -24.28
#